data_AF-A0AAD2FEZ0-F1
#
_entry.id   AF-A0AAD2FEZ0-F1
#
_cell.length_a   1.000
_cell.length_b   1.000
_cell.length_c   1.000
_cell.angle_alpha   90.00
_cell.angle_beta   90.00
_cell.angle_gamma   90.00
#
_symmetry.space_group_name_H-M   'P 1'
#
loop_
_entity.id
_entity.type
_entity.pdbx_description
1 polymer ?
#
loop_
_entity_poly.entity_id
_entity_poly.type
_entity_poly.pdbx_seq_one_letter_code
_entity_poly.pdbx_strand_id
1 'polypeptide(L)'
;MATRRRPQNTIRLICVLPLTIVGNNRGVLALAPMDSSRTRRSLSSHHAPSASFNRQQPVCNLFFRSGTAPPKSSERRQIDPAILGQLESPTLRLPFEFSLTRGEEQDDDENLIIRHMGMDDLDEVVKMCMAEFGPAADKDPQSLPDWLDKIYFEPSIRLALQAKMRENRISNENMSKDPAIMVLCRQVEKSKVVGLVEISLQPADANKNPPKFPQPLAIKNLYSKFKGVKIEGWVTNLLIDPDYRGLGYSKLLMAATEGIARSWDCSYIFLHADASVRSGKVSQTLYESMGYEVVTDSDPDYAWMPKNTFSSVRMIDGVALLCFRKPL
;
A
#
# COMPACT_ATOMS: atom_id res chain seq x y z
N MET A 1 62.57 -5.18 -15.68
CA MET A 1 61.19 -5.12 -16.19
C MET A 1 60.38 -6.24 -15.54
N ALA A 2 59.57 -5.91 -14.53
CA ALA A 2 58.69 -6.87 -13.86
C ALA A 2 57.30 -6.23 -13.76
N THR A 3 56.32 -6.82 -14.44
CA THR A 3 54.95 -6.34 -14.54
C THR A 3 54.14 -6.80 -13.33
N ARG A 4 53.75 -5.83 -12.48
CA ARG A 4 52.88 -6.02 -11.31
C ARG A 4 51.45 -6.31 -11.78
N ARG A 5 50.99 -7.55 -11.65
CA ARG A 5 49.57 -7.91 -11.83
C ARG A 5 48.77 -7.45 -10.60
N ARG A 6 47.74 -6.64 -10.81
CA ARG A 6 46.75 -6.27 -9.78
C ARG A 6 45.80 -7.46 -9.54
N PRO A 7 45.37 -7.72 -8.30
CA PRO A 7 44.39 -8.75 -8.01
C PRO A 7 43.02 -8.32 -8.55
N GLN A 8 42.35 -9.24 -9.25
CA GLN A 8 40.95 -9.10 -9.63
C GLN A 8 40.10 -9.30 -8.38
N ASN A 9 39.40 -8.25 -7.97
CA ASN A 9 38.35 -8.36 -6.96
C ASN A 9 37.13 -9.02 -7.59
N THR A 10 36.92 -10.28 -7.25
CA THR A 10 35.70 -11.03 -7.56
C THR A 10 34.55 -10.45 -6.73
N ILE A 11 33.74 -9.60 -7.36
CA ILE A 11 32.47 -9.14 -6.76
C ILE A 11 31.53 -10.35 -6.77
N ARG A 12 31.38 -10.99 -5.60
CA ARG A 12 30.32 -11.97 -5.35
C ARG A 12 29.00 -11.21 -5.22
N LEU A 13 28.22 -11.18 -6.30
CA LEU A 13 26.81 -10.81 -6.23
C LEU A 13 26.08 -11.95 -5.49
N ILE A 14 25.88 -11.77 -4.20
CA ILE A 14 24.98 -12.62 -3.42
C ILE A 14 23.56 -12.13 -3.72
N CYS A 15 22.94 -12.72 -4.75
CA CYS A 15 21.50 -12.68 -4.95
C CYS A 15 20.86 -13.61 -3.91
N VAL A 16 20.30 -13.04 -2.84
CA VAL A 16 19.41 -13.76 -1.92
C VAL A 16 17.99 -13.26 -2.12
N LEU A 17 17.24 -14.12 -2.82
CA LEU A 17 15.82 -14.48 -2.74
C LEU A 17 14.72 -13.40 -2.69
N PRO A 18 13.61 -13.63 -3.42
CA PRO A 18 12.45 -12.77 -3.41
C PRO A 18 11.62 -13.05 -2.16
N LEU A 19 11.21 -12.01 -1.45
CA LEU A 19 10.09 -12.10 -0.54
C LEU A 19 9.12 -11.00 -0.92
N THR A 20 7.90 -11.40 -1.26
CA THR A 20 6.71 -10.59 -1.50
C THR A 20 5.99 -10.40 -0.17
N ILE A 21 5.50 -9.20 0.16
CA ILE A 21 4.67 -8.98 1.36
C ILE A 21 3.26 -9.25 0.86
N VAL A 22 3.00 -10.53 0.74
CA VAL A 22 1.68 -11.12 0.82
C VAL A 22 1.87 -12.13 1.92
N GLY A 23 0.99 -12.14 2.93
CA GLY A 23 1.01 -13.16 3.97
C GLY A 23 1.33 -14.51 3.34
N ASN A 24 2.31 -15.22 3.91
CA ASN A 24 3.04 -16.33 3.30
C ASN A 24 2.10 -17.44 2.80
N ASN A 25 1.51 -17.27 1.62
CA ASN A 25 0.59 -18.21 0.98
C ASN A 25 1.40 -19.23 0.19
N ARG A 26 2.18 -20.04 0.90
CA ARG A 26 2.70 -21.29 0.33
C ARG A 26 1.60 -22.34 0.38
N GLY A 27 0.75 -22.32 -0.63
CA GLY A 27 0.04 -23.54 -1.04
C GLY A 27 1.08 -24.59 -1.42
N VAL A 28 1.10 -25.70 -0.68
CA VAL A 28 1.89 -26.89 -0.97
C VAL A 28 1.67 -27.29 -2.44
N LEU A 29 2.70 -27.15 -3.27
CA LEU A 29 2.77 -27.78 -4.59
C LEU A 29 2.87 -29.29 -4.37
N ALA A 30 1.74 -29.98 -4.49
CA ALA A 30 1.75 -31.42 -4.70
C ALA A 30 2.22 -31.67 -6.14
N LEU A 31 3.48 -32.06 -6.30
CA LEU A 31 3.99 -32.67 -7.53
C LEU A 31 3.30 -34.03 -7.69
N ALA A 32 2.27 -34.10 -8.52
CA ALA A 32 1.76 -35.38 -9.02
C ALA A 32 2.61 -35.78 -10.24
N PRO A 33 3.11 -37.02 -10.30
CA PRO A 33 3.84 -37.50 -11.48
C PRO A 33 2.88 -37.62 -12.66
N MET A 34 3.28 -37.10 -13.81
CA MET A 34 2.67 -37.42 -15.10
C MET A 34 2.94 -38.89 -15.39
N ASP A 35 1.89 -39.70 -15.38
CA ASP A 35 1.93 -41.06 -15.90
C ASP A 35 1.22 -41.09 -17.26
N SER A 36 1.96 -41.51 -18.27
CA SER A 36 1.53 -41.57 -19.67
C SER A 36 1.09 -42.98 -20.01
N SER A 37 -0.22 -43.22 -20.10
CA SER A 37 -0.74 -44.28 -20.97
C SER A 37 -2.21 -44.09 -21.33
N ARG A 38 -2.48 -44.22 -22.63
CA ARG A 38 -3.79 -44.25 -23.29
C ARG A 38 -4.49 -45.58 -23.00
N THR A 39 -5.77 -45.53 -22.59
CA THR A 39 -6.77 -46.47 -23.11
C THR A 39 -8.19 -45.88 -23.06
N ARG A 40 -8.89 -45.91 -24.20
CA ARG A 40 -10.34 -45.69 -24.34
C ARG A 40 -11.11 -46.76 -23.56
N ARG A 41 -12.16 -46.38 -22.82
CA ARG A 41 -13.51 -46.99 -22.87
C ARG A 41 -14.51 -46.32 -21.92
N SER A 42 -15.72 -46.15 -22.45
CA SER A 42 -17.04 -46.33 -21.84
C SER A 42 -17.46 -45.49 -20.62
N LEU A 43 -18.52 -44.71 -20.85
CA LEU A 43 -19.40 -44.07 -19.87
C LEU A 43 -19.95 -45.09 -18.87
N SER A 44 -19.78 -44.81 -17.57
CA SER A 44 -20.74 -45.19 -16.53
C SER A 44 -20.77 -44.10 -15.46
N SER A 45 -21.98 -43.73 -15.07
CA SER A 45 -22.31 -42.71 -14.08
C SER A 45 -22.03 -43.24 -12.68
N HIS A 46 -20.98 -42.73 -12.03
CA HIS A 46 -20.84 -42.82 -10.57
C HIS A 46 -20.77 -41.41 -9.99
N HIS A 47 -21.68 -41.15 -9.05
CA HIS A 47 -21.67 -39.97 -8.20
C HIS A 47 -20.32 -39.84 -7.50
N ALA A 48 -19.53 -38.87 -7.93
CA ALA A 48 -18.37 -38.41 -7.18
C ALA A 48 -18.85 -37.63 -5.95
N PRO A 49 -18.32 -37.90 -4.75
CA PRO A 49 -18.61 -37.09 -3.58
C PRO A 49 -18.05 -35.69 -3.82
N SER A 50 -18.93 -34.70 -3.86
CA SER A 50 -18.58 -33.29 -3.85
C SER A 50 -17.95 -32.95 -2.50
N ALA A 51 -16.64 -33.18 -2.39
CA ALA A 51 -15.83 -32.66 -1.32
C ALA A 51 -15.82 -31.14 -1.45
N SER A 52 -16.70 -30.49 -0.70
CA SER A 52 -16.68 -29.05 -0.47
C SER A 52 -15.39 -28.71 0.30
N PHE A 53 -14.28 -28.58 -0.41
CA PHE A 53 -13.08 -27.93 0.10
C PHE A 53 -13.40 -26.45 0.28
N ASN A 54 -13.98 -26.12 1.43
CA ASN A 54 -14.11 -24.77 1.94
C ASN A 54 -12.71 -24.30 2.38
N ARG A 55 -11.78 -24.17 1.42
CA ARG A 55 -10.54 -23.44 1.66
C ARG A 55 -10.95 -21.99 1.80
N GLN A 56 -11.06 -21.54 3.05
CA GLN A 56 -11.07 -20.12 3.35
C GLN A 56 -9.81 -19.55 2.70
N GLN A 57 -9.99 -18.81 1.61
CA GLN A 57 -8.89 -18.11 1.01
C GLN A 57 -8.37 -17.13 2.08
N PRO A 58 -7.06 -17.13 2.37
CA PRO A 58 -6.47 -16.22 3.32
C PRO A 58 -6.86 -14.80 2.92
N VAL A 59 -7.62 -14.14 3.79
CA VAL A 59 -8.12 -12.79 3.57
C VAL A 59 -6.93 -11.87 3.63
N CYS A 60 -6.50 -11.37 2.48
CA CYS A 60 -5.44 -10.38 2.43
C CYS A 60 -6.02 -9.05 2.93
N ASN A 61 -5.92 -8.81 4.23
CA ASN A 61 -6.28 -7.53 4.85
C ASN A 61 -5.20 -6.49 4.52
N LEU A 62 -5.00 -6.20 3.23
CA LEU A 62 -4.14 -5.10 2.78
C LEU A 62 -4.72 -3.74 3.21
N PHE A 63 -6.01 -3.70 3.55
CA PHE A 63 -6.70 -2.51 4.03
C PHE A 63 -7.70 -2.85 5.13
N PHE A 64 -7.75 -1.98 6.14
CA PHE A 64 -8.69 -1.90 7.26
C PHE A 64 -9.42 -3.19 7.65
N ARG A 65 -9.05 -3.75 8.81
CA ARG A 65 -9.86 -4.77 9.49
C ARG A 65 -11.30 -4.29 9.71
N SER A 66 -12.26 -4.90 9.02
CA SER A 66 -13.70 -4.60 9.18
C SER A 66 -14.30 -5.02 10.53
N GLY A 67 -13.50 -5.63 11.42
CA GLY A 67 -13.96 -6.22 12.68
C GLY A 67 -14.21 -5.23 13.82
N THR A 68 -13.72 -4.00 13.74
CA THR A 68 -14.00 -2.98 14.76
C THR A 68 -15.35 -2.34 14.46
N ALA A 69 -16.28 -2.41 15.43
CA ALA A 69 -17.56 -1.73 15.31
C ALA A 69 -17.31 -0.24 14.99
N PRO A 70 -18.02 0.33 14.00
CA PRO A 70 -17.83 1.73 13.66
C PRO A 70 -18.14 2.60 14.90
N PRO A 71 -17.43 3.73 15.08
CA PRO A 71 -17.75 4.69 16.13
C PRO A 71 -19.22 5.12 16.00
N LYS A 72 -19.82 5.51 17.13
CA LYS A 72 -21.23 5.93 17.15
C LYS A 72 -21.40 7.14 16.21
N SER A 73 -22.54 7.25 15.54
CA SER A 73 -22.77 8.34 14.56
C SER A 73 -22.55 9.74 15.14
N SER A 74 -22.80 9.92 16.45
CA SER A 74 -22.55 11.13 17.24
C SER A 74 -21.06 11.49 17.43
N GLU A 75 -20.15 10.60 17.02
CA GLU A 75 -18.70 10.79 17.09
C GLU A 75 -18.09 11.09 15.72
N ARG A 76 -18.89 11.09 14.65
CA ARG A 76 -18.41 11.46 13.32
C ARG A 76 -18.11 12.96 13.29
N ARG A 77 -16.83 13.28 13.27
CA ARG A 77 -16.35 14.63 13.02
C ARG A 77 -16.52 14.96 11.54
N GLN A 78 -17.10 16.12 11.26
CA GLN A 78 -17.11 16.67 9.92
C GLN A 78 -15.77 17.38 9.71
N ILE A 79 -15.02 16.96 8.68
CA ILE A 79 -13.81 17.68 8.29
C ILE A 79 -14.26 18.93 7.53
N ASP A 80 -13.74 20.08 7.95
CA ASP A 80 -13.96 21.34 7.23
C ASP A 80 -13.44 21.20 5.79
N PRO A 81 -14.30 21.40 4.77
CA PRO A 81 -13.88 21.39 3.37
C PRO A 81 -12.73 22.36 3.07
N ALA A 82 -12.58 23.46 3.82
CA ALA A 82 -11.47 24.39 3.67
C ALA A 82 -10.11 23.75 4.03
N ILE A 83 -10.08 22.85 5.02
CA ILE A 83 -8.86 22.10 5.38
C ILE A 83 -8.50 21.13 4.24
N LEU A 84 -9.49 20.41 3.70
CA LEU A 84 -9.26 19.50 2.57
C LEU A 84 -8.72 20.27 1.36
N GLY A 85 -9.33 21.41 1.01
CA GLY A 85 -8.87 22.24 -0.11
C GLY A 85 -7.43 22.76 0.08
N GLN A 86 -7.01 23.08 1.30
CA GLN A 86 -5.63 23.47 1.59
C GLN A 86 -4.65 22.29 1.47
N LEU A 87 -5.03 21.12 1.97
CA LEU A 87 -4.23 19.90 1.86
C LEU A 87 -4.08 19.42 0.42
N GLU A 88 -5.12 19.58 -0.38
CA GLU A 88 -5.14 19.27 -1.80
C GLU A 88 -4.33 20.27 -2.66
N SER A 89 -3.92 21.41 -2.11
CA SER A 89 -3.22 22.44 -2.88
C SER A 89 -1.85 21.97 -3.38
N PRO A 90 -1.45 22.28 -4.64
CA PRO A 90 -0.07 22.05 -5.12
C PRO A 90 0.98 22.82 -4.33
N THR A 91 0.56 23.86 -3.60
CA THR A 91 1.44 24.66 -2.73
C THR A 91 1.46 24.17 -1.28
N LEU A 92 0.93 22.97 -0.99
CA LEU A 92 0.96 22.37 0.33
C LEU A 92 2.38 22.38 0.89
N ARG A 93 2.53 22.90 2.12
CA ARG A 93 3.79 22.85 2.86
C ARG A 93 3.60 21.96 4.07
N LEU A 94 4.59 21.10 4.32
CA LEU A 94 4.66 20.24 5.49
C LEU A 94 5.77 20.74 6.41
N PRO A 95 5.56 20.79 7.75
CA PRO A 95 4.36 20.37 8.46
C PRO A 95 3.12 21.26 8.19
N PHE A 96 1.94 20.65 8.25
CA PHE A 96 0.64 21.32 8.14
C PHE A 96 -0.15 21.06 9.44
N GLU A 97 -0.42 22.11 10.19
CA GLU A 97 -1.10 22.06 11.49
C GLU A 97 -2.53 22.59 11.37
N PHE A 98 -3.47 21.92 12.04
CA PHE A 98 -4.87 22.29 12.07
C PHE A 98 -5.57 21.67 13.28
N SER A 99 -6.74 22.21 13.62
CA SER A 99 -7.59 21.69 14.70
C SER A 99 -8.94 21.29 14.11
N LEU A 100 -9.55 20.22 14.62
CA LEU A 100 -10.89 19.81 14.20
C LEU A 100 -11.91 20.27 15.23
N THR A 101 -12.86 21.09 14.81
CA THR A 101 -13.99 21.50 15.66
C THR A 101 -15.03 20.39 15.76
N ARG A 102 -15.52 20.10 16.97
CA ARG A 102 -16.60 19.14 17.20
C ARG A 102 -17.88 19.87 17.58
N GLY A 103 -18.62 20.35 16.57
CA GLY A 103 -19.83 21.16 16.80
C GLY A 103 -19.46 22.59 17.21
N GLU A 104 -20.21 23.18 18.14
CA GLU A 104 -19.96 24.55 18.66
C GLU A 104 -18.86 24.58 19.74
N GLU A 105 -18.50 23.43 20.31
CA GLU A 105 -17.42 23.32 21.28
C GLU A 105 -16.10 23.03 20.56
N GLN A 106 -15.16 23.96 20.71
CA GLN A 106 -13.78 23.76 20.30
C GLN A 106 -13.11 22.82 21.31
N ASP A 107 -12.77 21.63 20.84
CA ASP A 107 -11.98 20.66 21.60
C ASP A 107 -10.51 21.09 21.48
N ASP A 108 -10.08 22.01 22.36
CA ASP A 108 -8.73 22.59 22.37
C ASP A 108 -7.61 21.54 22.51
N ASP A 109 -7.96 20.29 22.86
CA ASP A 109 -7.04 19.17 23.06
C ASP A 109 -6.69 18.38 21.79
N GLU A 110 -7.16 18.81 20.60
CA GLU A 110 -6.98 18.09 19.34
C GLU A 110 -6.29 18.90 18.24
N ASN A 111 -5.09 19.40 18.53
CA ASN A 111 -4.17 19.87 17.50
C ASN A 111 -3.60 18.67 16.71
N LEU A 112 -3.85 18.68 15.41
CA LEU A 112 -3.36 17.68 14.47
C LEU A 112 -2.27 18.27 13.60
N ILE A 113 -1.29 17.43 13.25
CA ILE A 113 -0.19 17.81 12.37
C ILE A 113 0.02 16.72 11.33
N ILE A 114 -0.02 17.09 10.05
CA ILE A 114 0.47 16.25 8.96
C ILE A 114 1.88 16.68 8.65
N ARG A 115 2.82 15.73 8.64
CA ARG A 115 4.23 16.02 8.33
C ARG A 115 4.91 14.83 7.70
N HIS A 116 6.12 15.05 7.18
CA HIS A 116 6.98 13.94 6.79
C HIS A 116 7.36 13.08 8.01
N MET A 117 7.44 11.78 7.79
CA MET A 117 7.91 10.82 8.80
C MET A 117 9.38 11.08 9.15
N GLY A 118 9.64 11.24 10.45
CA GLY A 118 10.97 11.34 11.06
C GLY A 118 11.48 9.99 11.56
N MET A 119 12.76 9.93 11.94
CA MET A 119 13.35 8.70 12.51
C MET A 119 12.72 8.35 13.87
N ASP A 120 12.26 9.35 14.61
CA ASP A 120 11.64 9.18 15.92
C ASP A 120 10.25 8.54 15.83
N ASP A 121 9.60 8.61 14.66
CA ASP A 121 8.30 7.96 14.40
C ASP A 121 8.42 6.47 14.06
N LEU A 122 9.63 6.00 13.74
CA LEU A 122 9.84 4.69 13.12
C LEU A 122 9.33 3.55 13.99
N ASP A 123 9.63 3.57 15.29
CA ASP A 123 9.21 2.49 16.19
C ASP A 123 7.68 2.49 16.38
N GLU A 124 7.02 3.66 16.38
CA GLU A 124 5.56 3.74 16.50
C GLU A 124 4.87 3.26 15.22
N VAL A 125 5.33 3.71 14.06
CA VAL A 125 4.82 3.26 12.76
C VAL A 125 5.02 1.76 12.57
N VAL A 126 6.19 1.22 12.92
CA VAL A 126 6.45 -0.23 12.85
C VAL A 126 5.47 -0.99 13.75
N LYS A 127 5.20 -0.51 14.98
CA LYS A 127 4.19 -1.12 15.85
C LYS A 127 2.80 -1.07 15.23
N MET A 128 2.39 0.05 14.62
CA MET A 128 1.11 0.15 13.89
C MET A 128 1.03 -0.88 12.75
N CYS A 129 2.08 -1.01 11.94
CA CYS A 129 2.13 -2.00 10.85
C CYS A 129 2.08 -3.44 11.37
N MET A 130 2.79 -3.74 12.46
CA MET A 130 2.75 -5.06 13.10
C MET A 130 1.37 -5.38 13.69
N ALA A 131 0.66 -4.38 14.22
CA ALA A 131 -0.69 -4.55 14.73
C ALA A 131 -1.71 -4.84 13.61
N GLU A 132 -1.56 -4.19 12.45
CA GLU A 132 -2.50 -4.40 11.33
C GLU A 132 -2.19 -5.66 10.52
N PHE A 133 -0.92 -5.87 10.17
CA PHE A 133 -0.48 -6.88 9.20
C PHE A 133 0.31 -8.03 9.81
N GLY A 134 0.66 -7.96 11.10
CA GLY A 134 1.44 -8.99 11.77
C GLY A 134 0.63 -10.25 12.12
N PRO A 135 1.28 -11.26 12.70
CA PRO A 135 0.66 -12.57 12.98
C PRO A 135 -0.43 -12.51 14.04
N ALA A 136 -0.19 -11.69 15.08
CA ALA A 136 -1.14 -11.45 16.17
C ALA A 136 -2.47 -10.84 15.69
N ALA A 137 -2.50 -10.36 14.46
CA ALA A 137 -3.67 -9.82 13.83
C ALA A 137 -4.70 -10.95 13.59
N ASP A 138 -4.30 -12.13 13.13
CA ASP A 138 -5.21 -13.26 12.93
C ASP A 138 -4.99 -14.30 14.02
N LYS A 139 -5.87 -14.30 15.04
CA LYS A 139 -5.86 -15.24 16.17
C LYS A 139 -6.19 -16.69 15.76
N ASP A 140 -5.72 -17.17 14.62
CA ASP A 140 -5.79 -18.59 14.30
C ASP A 140 -4.71 -19.31 15.12
N PRO A 141 -5.09 -20.13 16.13
CA PRO A 141 -4.14 -20.84 16.99
C PRO A 141 -3.27 -21.85 16.24
N GLN A 142 -3.57 -22.12 14.97
CA GLN A 142 -2.83 -23.05 14.11
C GLN A 142 -1.81 -22.38 13.19
N SER A 143 -1.70 -21.04 13.21
CA SER A 143 -0.73 -20.31 12.39
C SER A 143 0.72 -20.55 12.86
N LEU A 144 1.67 -20.33 11.94
CA LEU A 144 3.11 -20.54 12.17
C LEU A 144 3.60 -19.89 13.47
N PRO A 145 4.72 -20.38 14.05
CA PRO A 145 5.21 -19.84 15.31
C PRO A 145 5.48 -18.33 15.23
N ASP A 146 4.81 -17.56 16.10
CA ASP A 146 4.92 -16.09 16.25
C ASP A 146 6.36 -15.53 16.20
N TRP A 147 7.35 -16.35 16.54
CA TRP A 147 8.75 -15.94 16.58
C TRP A 147 9.37 -15.74 15.19
N LEU A 148 9.00 -16.52 14.17
CA LEU A 148 9.56 -16.38 12.82
C LEU A 148 9.14 -15.04 12.20
N ASP A 149 7.88 -14.69 12.35
CA ASP A 149 7.37 -13.43 11.83
C ASP A 149 7.93 -12.22 12.58
N LYS A 150 8.14 -12.31 13.91
CA LYS A 150 8.85 -11.24 14.63
C LYS A 150 10.30 -11.09 14.18
N ILE A 151 10.99 -12.19 13.85
CA ILE A 151 12.39 -12.15 13.40
C ILE A 151 12.52 -11.59 11.98
N TYR A 152 11.56 -11.83 11.08
CA TYR A 152 11.70 -11.43 9.68
C TYR A 152 10.82 -10.23 9.29
N PHE A 153 9.57 -10.19 9.76
CA PHE A 153 8.59 -9.21 9.31
C PHE A 153 8.90 -7.82 9.87
N GLU A 154 9.11 -7.70 11.19
CA GLU A 154 9.41 -6.40 11.81
C GLU A 154 10.70 -5.77 11.24
N PRO A 155 11.84 -6.50 11.13
CA PRO A 155 13.03 -5.92 10.53
C PRO A 155 12.85 -5.56 9.05
N SER A 156 12.01 -6.30 8.31
CA SER A 156 11.74 -5.98 6.90
C SER A 156 10.96 -4.68 6.74
N ILE A 157 9.94 -4.44 7.58
CA ILE A 157 9.18 -3.17 7.60
C ILE A 157 10.13 -2.03 7.96
N ARG A 158 10.91 -2.21 9.05
CA ARG A 158 11.88 -1.22 9.52
C ARG A 158 12.89 -0.85 8.42
N LEU A 159 13.47 -1.86 7.76
CA LEU A 159 14.43 -1.67 6.68
C LEU A 159 13.82 -0.97 5.47
N ALA A 160 12.60 -1.34 5.07
CA ALA A 160 11.90 -0.72 3.95
C ALA A 160 11.59 0.77 4.22
N LEU A 161 11.04 1.10 5.40
CA LEU A 161 10.75 2.48 5.80
C LEU A 161 12.05 3.30 5.89
N GLN A 162 13.10 2.77 6.52
CA GLN A 162 14.40 3.43 6.59
C GLN A 162 14.99 3.69 5.20
N ALA A 163 14.90 2.74 4.28
CA ALA A 163 15.39 2.91 2.91
C ALA A 163 14.64 4.06 2.20
N LYS A 164 13.31 4.10 2.30
CA LYS A 164 12.49 5.17 1.73
C LYS A 164 12.79 6.53 2.34
N MET A 165 12.97 6.61 3.67
CA MET A 165 13.33 7.85 4.36
C MET A 165 14.73 8.35 3.96
N ARG A 166 15.69 7.44 3.75
CA ARG A 166 17.03 7.79 3.25
C ARG A 166 16.97 8.35 1.84
N GLU A 167 16.21 7.72 0.94
CA GLU A 167 16.02 8.20 -0.43
C GLU A 167 15.35 9.58 -0.45
N ASN A 168 14.35 9.81 0.39
CA ASN A 168 13.69 11.11 0.54
C ASN A 168 14.68 12.22 0.96
N ARG A 169 15.63 11.90 1.86
CA ARG A 169 16.66 12.85 2.30
C ARG A 169 17.63 13.22 1.18
N ILE A 170 18.06 12.24 0.37
CA ILE A 170 18.96 12.48 -0.77
C ILE A 170 18.26 13.34 -1.82
N SER A 171 16.98 13.08 -2.06
CA SER A 171 16.22 13.79 -3.10
C SER A 171 15.84 15.23 -2.72
N ASN A 172 15.93 15.62 -1.43
CA ASN A 172 15.71 17.01 -1.00
C ASN A 172 16.66 18.01 -1.67
N GLU A 173 17.83 17.56 -2.12
CA GLU A 173 18.79 18.43 -2.84
C GLU A 173 18.37 18.66 -4.30
N ASN A 174 17.54 17.77 -4.86
CA ASN A 174 17.18 17.71 -6.29
C ASN A 174 15.66 17.71 -6.49
N MET A 175 14.99 18.79 -6.06
CA MET A 175 13.60 19.24 -6.36
C MET A 175 12.40 18.26 -6.21
N SER A 176 12.55 16.94 -6.21
CA SER A 176 11.44 15.98 -6.09
C SER A 176 11.66 15.01 -4.93
N LYS A 177 10.88 15.13 -3.84
CA LYS A 177 10.99 14.28 -2.65
C LYS A 177 10.36 12.89 -2.83
N ASP A 178 10.78 12.14 -3.84
CA ASP A 178 10.27 10.79 -4.13
C ASP A 178 11.17 9.70 -3.50
N PRO A 179 10.61 8.72 -2.74
CA PRO A 179 9.23 8.65 -2.25
C PRO A 179 9.00 9.58 -1.04
N ALA A 180 7.75 9.93 -0.76
CA ALA A 180 7.35 10.67 0.43
C ALA A 180 6.53 9.78 1.37
N ILE A 181 6.91 9.75 2.65
CA ILE A 181 6.13 9.12 3.72
C ILE A 181 5.59 10.23 4.61
N MET A 182 4.28 10.27 4.78
CA MET A 182 3.60 11.24 5.63
C MET A 182 2.96 10.53 6.81
N VAL A 183 3.02 11.20 7.95
CA VAL A 183 2.36 10.79 9.18
C VAL A 183 1.36 11.86 9.60
N LEU A 184 0.23 11.41 10.13
CA LEU A 184 -0.68 12.25 10.89
C LEU A 184 -0.37 12.02 12.36
N CYS A 185 -0.03 13.09 13.07
CA CYS A 185 0.20 13.04 14.51
C CYS A 185 -0.86 13.86 15.25
N ARG A 186 -1.23 13.38 16.42
CA ARG A 186 -2.01 14.15 17.40
C ARG A 186 -1.07 14.73 18.44
N GLN A 187 -1.12 16.05 18.64
CA GLN A 187 -0.29 16.74 19.62
C GLN A 187 -0.99 16.71 20.99
N VAL A 188 -0.78 15.66 21.78
CA VAL A 188 -1.26 15.57 23.18
C VAL A 188 -0.07 15.25 24.08
N GLU A 189 0.49 16.21 24.83
CA GLU A 189 1.72 16.13 25.66
C GLU A 189 2.98 15.53 24.97
N LYS A 190 2.87 14.36 24.35
CA LYS A 190 3.78 13.72 23.41
C LYS A 190 3.06 13.52 22.07
N SER A 191 3.66 14.01 20.99
CA SER A 191 3.16 13.76 19.62
C SER A 191 3.00 12.26 19.38
N LYS A 192 1.77 11.78 19.19
CA LYS A 192 1.45 10.39 18.89
C LYS A 192 1.13 10.23 17.41
N VAL A 193 1.75 9.27 16.72
CA VAL A 193 1.39 8.94 15.33
C VAL A 193 0.08 8.16 15.32
N VAL A 194 -0.92 8.68 14.61
CA VAL A 194 -2.25 8.08 14.50
C VAL A 194 -2.58 7.60 13.08
N GLY A 195 -1.77 8.00 12.10
CA GLY A 195 -1.94 7.55 10.72
C GLY A 195 -0.66 7.69 9.90
N LEU A 196 -0.58 6.89 8.85
CA LEU A 196 0.52 6.81 7.90
C LEU A 196 -0.06 6.76 6.48
N VAL A 197 0.61 7.41 5.54
CA VAL A 197 0.41 7.18 4.11
C VAL A 197 1.74 7.36 3.39
N GLU A 198 1.94 6.58 2.33
CA GLU A 198 3.08 6.74 1.44
C GLU A 198 2.62 7.17 0.06
N ILE A 199 3.39 8.03 -0.59
CA ILE A 199 3.23 8.36 -1.99
C ILE A 199 4.59 8.29 -2.69
N SER A 200 4.61 7.75 -3.91
CA SER A 200 5.81 7.72 -4.75
C SER A 200 5.47 7.94 -6.21
N LEU A 201 6.42 8.46 -6.97
CA LEU A 201 6.34 8.52 -8.42
C LEU A 201 6.56 7.12 -9.00
N GLN A 202 5.63 6.61 -9.80
CA GLN A 202 5.79 5.32 -10.49
C GLN A 202 5.23 5.41 -11.92
N PRO A 203 5.72 4.56 -12.84
CA PRO A 203 5.04 4.34 -14.11
C PRO A 203 3.55 4.03 -13.87
N ALA A 204 2.66 4.62 -14.65
CA ALA A 204 1.21 4.38 -14.58
C ALA A 204 0.82 2.97 -15.10
N ASP A 205 1.37 1.92 -14.50
CA ASP A 205 1.10 0.51 -14.80
C ASP A 205 0.15 -0.07 -13.76
N ALA A 206 -1.13 -0.12 -14.09
CA ALA A 206 -2.19 -0.62 -13.21
C ALA A 206 -1.99 -2.08 -12.78
N ASN A 207 -1.15 -2.86 -13.47
CA ASN A 207 -0.91 -4.28 -13.12
C ASN A 207 0.22 -4.46 -12.10
N LYS A 208 0.80 -3.39 -11.55
CA LYS A 208 1.94 -3.48 -10.64
C LYS A 208 1.75 -2.61 -9.42
N ASN A 209 2.11 -3.17 -8.27
CA ASN A 209 2.32 -2.36 -7.09
C ASN A 209 3.67 -1.62 -7.18
N PRO A 210 3.77 -0.44 -6.54
CA PRO A 210 5.06 0.18 -6.31
C PRO A 210 6.03 -0.79 -5.62
N PRO A 211 7.31 -0.80 -6.01
CA PRO A 211 8.30 -1.68 -5.40
C PRO A 211 8.47 -1.35 -3.92
N LYS A 212 8.70 -2.40 -3.11
CA LYS A 212 8.90 -2.26 -1.66
C LYS A 212 10.05 -1.34 -1.29
N PHE A 213 11.14 -1.47 -2.04
CA PHE A 213 12.32 -0.64 -1.89
C PHE A 213 12.24 0.50 -2.90
N PRO A 214 12.62 1.72 -2.48
CA PRO A 214 12.65 2.85 -3.41
C PRO A 214 13.57 2.53 -4.58
N GLN A 215 13.11 2.89 -5.77
CA GLN A 215 13.92 2.86 -6.98
C GLN A 215 14.32 4.28 -7.33
N PRO A 216 15.57 4.51 -7.75
CA PRO A 216 15.98 5.83 -8.24
C PRO A 216 15.08 6.33 -9.37
N LEU A 217 14.71 7.61 -9.34
CA LEU A 217 13.81 8.21 -10.33
C LEU A 217 14.34 8.09 -11.77
N ALA A 218 15.66 8.09 -11.96
CA ALA A 218 16.28 7.87 -13.27
C ALA A 218 15.92 6.51 -13.88
N ILE A 219 15.86 5.45 -13.06
CA ILE A 219 15.48 4.10 -13.51
C ILE A 219 14.00 4.05 -13.86
N LYS A 220 13.15 4.67 -13.02
CA LYS A 220 11.70 4.80 -13.27
C LYS A 220 11.43 5.54 -14.58
N ASN A 221 12.14 6.65 -14.82
CA ASN A 221 12.03 7.45 -16.05
C ASN A 221 12.45 6.66 -17.28
N LEU A 222 13.55 5.89 -17.20
CA LEU A 222 13.98 5.03 -18.29
C LEU A 222 12.94 3.96 -18.61
N TYR A 223 12.37 3.32 -17.57
CA TYR A 223 11.32 2.33 -17.72
C TYR A 223 10.05 2.92 -18.34
N SER A 224 9.61 4.07 -17.84
CA SER A 224 8.46 4.84 -18.34
C SER A 224 8.61 5.16 -19.83
N LYS A 225 9.78 5.67 -20.26
CA LYS A 225 10.09 5.91 -21.68
C LYS A 225 10.05 4.64 -22.52
N PHE A 226 10.61 3.54 -22.02
CA PHE A 226 10.62 2.26 -22.74
C PHE A 226 9.21 1.68 -22.92
N LYS A 227 8.32 1.89 -21.94
CA LYS A 227 6.94 1.40 -21.97
C LYS A 227 5.94 2.37 -22.61
N GLY A 228 6.34 3.62 -22.83
CA GLY A 228 5.44 4.66 -23.33
C GLY A 228 4.35 5.04 -22.32
N VAL A 229 4.61 4.88 -21.02
CA VAL A 229 3.67 5.24 -19.94
C VAL A 229 4.22 6.42 -19.16
N LYS A 230 3.38 7.36 -18.73
CA LYS A 230 3.80 8.51 -17.91
C LYS A 230 4.12 8.06 -16.48
N ILE A 231 5.00 8.81 -15.80
CA ILE A 231 5.19 8.68 -14.36
C ILE A 231 4.13 9.52 -13.65
N GLU A 232 3.43 8.91 -12.72
CA GLU A 232 2.31 9.50 -11.98
C GLU A 232 2.45 9.21 -10.48
N GLY A 233 1.60 9.84 -9.66
CA GLY A 233 1.60 9.64 -8.21
C GLY A 233 0.95 8.31 -7.84
N TRP A 234 1.59 7.53 -6.97
CA TRP A 234 1.07 6.25 -6.49
C TRP A 234 1.03 6.22 -4.97
N VAL A 235 -0.16 6.06 -4.41
CA VAL A 235 -0.39 5.96 -2.98
C VAL A 235 -0.33 4.50 -2.53
N THR A 236 0.44 4.26 -1.47
CA THR A 236 0.56 2.96 -0.81
C THR A 236 0.48 3.10 0.71
N ASN A 237 0.25 1.98 1.39
CA ASN A 237 0.36 1.87 2.84
C ASN A 237 -0.45 2.92 3.64
N LEU A 238 -1.64 3.29 3.14
CA LEU A 238 -2.59 4.09 3.92
C LEU A 238 -3.05 3.27 5.14
N LEU A 239 -2.68 3.73 6.32
CA LEU A 239 -2.95 3.05 7.58
C LEU A 239 -3.40 4.06 8.64
N ILE A 240 -4.51 3.79 9.31
CA ILE A 240 -4.98 4.54 10.48
C ILE A 240 -4.98 3.60 11.68
N ASP A 241 -4.43 4.08 12.80
CA ASP A 241 -4.50 3.41 14.10
C ASP A 241 -5.96 3.01 14.38
N PRO A 242 -6.24 1.74 14.74
CA PRO A 242 -7.59 1.24 15.00
C PRO A 242 -8.44 2.14 15.90
N ASP A 243 -7.83 2.77 16.91
CA ASP A 243 -8.53 3.61 17.89
C ASP A 243 -8.97 4.97 17.33
N TYR A 244 -8.47 5.35 16.14
CA TYR A 244 -8.75 6.63 15.49
C TYR A 244 -9.48 6.48 14.15
N ARG A 245 -9.98 5.28 13.85
CA ARG A 245 -10.76 5.02 12.62
C ARG A 245 -12.14 5.67 12.69
N GLY A 246 -12.68 6.02 11.52
CA GLY A 246 -14.00 6.66 11.42
C GLY A 246 -14.02 8.16 11.75
N LEU A 247 -12.87 8.74 12.15
CA LEU A 247 -12.71 10.18 12.41
C LEU A 247 -12.34 11.00 11.16
N GLY A 248 -12.32 10.36 9.98
CA GLY A 248 -11.99 11.02 8.71
C GLY A 248 -10.50 11.20 8.44
N TYR A 249 -9.61 10.74 9.32
CA TYR A 249 -8.15 10.89 9.18
C TYR A 249 -7.57 10.33 7.88
N SER A 250 -8.17 9.27 7.34
CA SER A 250 -7.81 8.76 6.03
C SER A 250 -8.05 9.78 4.90
N LYS A 251 -9.14 10.57 4.98
CA LYS A 251 -9.42 11.62 3.98
C LYS A 251 -8.40 12.75 4.06
N LEU A 252 -7.98 13.14 5.26
CA LEU A 252 -6.95 14.16 5.46
C LEU A 252 -5.61 13.71 4.86
N LEU A 253 -5.19 12.47 5.13
CA LEU A 253 -3.96 11.91 4.56
C LEU A 253 -4.03 11.79 3.04
N MET A 254 -5.16 11.34 2.48
CA MET A 254 -5.36 11.26 1.02
C MET A 254 -5.37 12.64 0.36
N ALA A 255 -6.05 13.63 0.94
CA ALA A 255 -6.01 15.01 0.47
C ALA A 255 -4.57 15.56 0.43
N ALA A 256 -3.79 15.29 1.48
CA ALA A 256 -2.38 15.67 1.51
C ALA A 256 -1.56 14.95 0.40
N THR A 257 -1.83 13.68 0.12
CA THR A 257 -1.15 12.97 -0.99
C THR A 257 -1.49 13.57 -2.35
N GLU A 258 -2.71 14.04 -2.54
CA GLU A 258 -3.15 14.71 -3.77
C GLU A 258 -2.42 16.04 -3.96
N GLY A 259 -2.29 16.85 -2.89
CA GLY A 259 -1.50 18.09 -2.94
C GLY A 259 -0.03 17.84 -3.26
N ILE A 260 0.58 16.81 -2.66
CA ILE A 260 1.96 16.39 -2.99
C ILE A 260 2.07 15.92 -4.45
N ALA A 261 1.12 15.10 -4.93
CA ALA A 261 1.14 14.63 -6.31
C ALA A 261 1.03 15.78 -7.33
N ARG A 262 0.17 16.77 -7.07
CA ARG A 262 0.08 18.00 -7.89
C ARG A 262 1.38 18.79 -7.86
N SER A 263 2.05 18.88 -6.71
CA SER A 263 3.36 19.53 -6.61
C SER A 263 4.45 18.85 -7.43
N TRP A 264 4.25 17.58 -7.80
CA TRP A 264 5.13 16.80 -8.67
C TRP A 264 4.69 16.82 -10.14
N ASP A 265 3.72 17.66 -10.52
CA ASP A 265 3.17 17.76 -11.88
C ASP A 265 2.55 16.43 -12.39
N CYS A 266 2.02 15.63 -11.45
CA CYS A 266 1.22 14.46 -11.80
C CYS A 266 -0.14 14.90 -12.34
N SER A 267 -0.59 14.24 -13.40
CA SER A 267 -1.94 14.42 -13.96
C SER A 267 -2.95 13.51 -13.27
N TYR A 268 -2.48 12.39 -12.73
CA TYR A 268 -3.30 11.41 -12.05
C TYR A 268 -2.61 10.94 -10.77
N ILE A 269 -3.43 10.50 -9.83
CA ILE A 269 -2.99 9.73 -8.66
C ILE A 269 -3.63 8.35 -8.68
N PHE A 270 -2.84 7.33 -8.42
CA PHE A 270 -3.20 5.92 -8.49
C PHE A 270 -3.07 5.25 -7.13
N LEU A 271 -3.89 4.23 -6.90
CA LEU A 271 -3.74 3.32 -5.77
C LEU A 271 -4.39 1.97 -6.05
N HIS A 272 -4.07 0.99 -5.21
CA HIS A 272 -4.79 -0.27 -5.17
C HIS A 272 -5.65 -0.40 -3.91
N ALA A 273 -6.78 -1.07 -4.05
CA ALA A 273 -7.62 -1.51 -2.94
C ALA A 273 -7.90 -3.01 -3.09
N ASP A 274 -8.16 -3.71 -1.98
CA ASP A 274 -8.65 -5.10 -2.03
C ASP A 274 -9.96 -5.16 -2.83
N ALA A 275 -10.06 -6.10 -3.79
CA ALA A 275 -11.26 -6.28 -4.62
C ALA A 275 -12.41 -6.98 -3.90
N SER A 276 -12.15 -7.59 -2.74
CA SER A 276 -13.15 -8.25 -1.93
C SER A 276 -14.25 -7.28 -1.48
N VAL A 277 -15.51 -7.61 -1.76
CA VAL A 277 -16.70 -6.86 -1.32
C VAL A 277 -16.87 -6.81 0.21
N ARG A 278 -16.10 -7.60 0.96
CA ARG A 278 -16.15 -7.63 2.43
C ARG A 278 -14.98 -6.87 3.05
N SER A 279 -13.76 -7.27 2.74
CA SER A 279 -12.54 -6.68 3.32
C SER A 279 -12.16 -5.37 2.64
N GLY A 280 -12.37 -5.24 1.33
CA GLY A 280 -12.10 -4.01 0.58
C GLY A 280 -13.17 -2.94 0.65
N LYS A 281 -14.39 -3.24 1.13
CA LYS A 281 -15.53 -2.32 1.08
C LYS A 281 -15.25 -0.95 1.68
N VAL A 282 -14.56 -0.92 2.83
CA VAL A 282 -14.27 0.32 3.55
C VAL A 282 -13.31 1.22 2.76
N SER A 283 -12.24 0.65 2.20
CA SER A 283 -11.28 1.41 1.38
C SER A 283 -11.89 1.82 0.04
N GLN A 284 -12.61 0.92 -0.63
CA GLN A 284 -13.36 1.24 -1.87
C GLN A 284 -14.31 2.42 -1.65
N THR A 285 -15.16 2.37 -0.61
CA THR A 285 -16.12 3.45 -0.29
C THR A 285 -15.39 4.76 0.02
N LEU A 286 -14.25 4.70 0.74
CA LEU A 286 -13.44 5.87 1.01
C LEU A 286 -12.98 6.53 -0.30
N TYR A 287 -12.35 5.76 -1.19
CA TYR A 287 -11.78 6.28 -2.44
C TYR A 287 -12.88 6.80 -3.39
N GLU A 288 -13.97 6.05 -3.55
CA GLU A 288 -15.14 6.50 -4.32
C GLU A 288 -15.70 7.83 -3.77
N SER A 289 -15.82 7.96 -2.44
CA SER A 289 -16.29 9.20 -1.80
C SER A 289 -15.35 10.40 -1.99
N MET A 290 -14.11 10.16 -2.40
CA MET A 290 -13.11 11.19 -2.70
C MET A 290 -12.96 11.44 -4.20
N GLY A 291 -13.81 10.83 -5.04
CA GLY A 291 -13.80 11.02 -6.49
C GLY A 291 -12.79 10.14 -7.24
N TYR A 292 -12.30 9.07 -6.62
CA TYR A 292 -11.50 8.07 -7.33
C TYR A 292 -12.42 7.15 -8.13
N GLU A 293 -11.97 6.81 -9.33
CA GLU A 293 -12.66 5.93 -10.26
C GLU A 293 -11.87 4.64 -10.44
N VAL A 294 -12.57 3.52 -10.61
CA VAL A 294 -11.94 2.23 -10.88
C VAL A 294 -11.42 2.22 -12.32
N VAL A 295 -10.14 1.91 -12.49
CA VAL A 295 -9.51 1.77 -13.82
C VAL A 295 -10.04 0.52 -14.50
N THR A 296 -10.60 0.69 -15.69
CA THR A 296 -11.17 -0.40 -16.50
C THR A 296 -10.37 -0.64 -17.78
N ASP A 297 -10.41 -1.85 -18.32
CA ASP A 297 -9.75 -2.19 -19.59
C ASP A 297 -10.31 -1.43 -20.82
N SER A 298 -11.48 -0.79 -20.69
CA SER A 298 -12.08 0.07 -21.73
C SER A 298 -11.48 1.48 -21.77
N ASP A 299 -10.64 1.81 -20.81
CA ASP A 299 -10.03 3.12 -20.70
C ASP A 299 -8.94 3.30 -21.77
N PRO A 300 -9.04 4.32 -22.64
CA PRO A 300 -8.15 4.49 -23.78
C PRO A 300 -6.69 4.59 -23.38
N ASP A 301 -6.39 5.13 -22.19
CA ASP A 301 -5.03 5.25 -21.66
C ASP A 301 -4.36 3.88 -21.41
N TYR A 302 -5.18 2.83 -21.31
CA TYR A 302 -4.77 1.45 -21.04
C TYR A 302 -5.05 0.49 -22.21
N ALA A 303 -5.42 1.01 -23.38
CA ALA A 303 -5.67 0.18 -24.57
C ALA A 303 -4.45 -0.66 -25.01
N TRP A 304 -3.24 -0.30 -24.56
CA TRP A 304 -2.01 -1.06 -24.78
C TRP A 304 -1.92 -2.34 -23.93
N MET A 305 -2.77 -2.51 -22.92
CA MET A 305 -2.75 -3.65 -22.01
C MET A 305 -3.50 -4.86 -22.62
N PRO A 306 -3.09 -6.10 -22.31
CA PRO A 306 -3.84 -7.29 -22.73
C PRO A 306 -5.23 -7.27 -22.11
N LYS A 307 -6.28 -7.48 -22.93
CA LYS A 307 -7.67 -7.55 -22.45
C LYS A 307 -7.84 -8.72 -21.48
N ASN A 308 -8.24 -8.45 -20.24
CA ASN A 308 -8.62 -9.48 -19.27
C ASN A 308 -10.15 -9.57 -19.16
N THR A 309 -10.66 -10.77 -18.86
CA THR A 309 -12.10 -11.05 -18.81
C THR A 309 -12.83 -10.39 -17.62
N PHE A 310 -12.08 -9.94 -16.61
CA PHE A 310 -12.59 -9.16 -15.47
C PHE A 310 -12.05 -7.74 -15.58
N SER A 311 -12.85 -6.86 -16.18
CA SER A 311 -12.41 -5.56 -16.69
C SER A 311 -11.74 -4.60 -15.70
N SER A 312 -11.81 -4.85 -14.38
CA SER A 312 -11.25 -3.97 -13.33
C SER A 312 -10.44 -4.69 -12.25
N VAL A 313 -10.52 -6.02 -12.14
CA VAL A 313 -9.85 -6.79 -11.08
C VAL A 313 -8.50 -7.28 -11.58
N ARG A 314 -7.45 -6.98 -10.82
CA ARG A 314 -6.05 -7.27 -11.16
C ARG A 314 -5.47 -8.22 -10.14
N MET A 315 -4.84 -9.29 -10.61
CA MET A 315 -4.11 -10.22 -9.74
C MET A 315 -2.68 -9.73 -9.57
N ILE A 316 -2.39 -9.12 -8.42
CA ILE A 316 -1.07 -8.59 -8.09
C ILE A 316 -0.53 -9.37 -6.90
N ASP A 317 0.62 -10.03 -7.09
CA ASP A 317 1.25 -10.86 -6.07
C ASP A 317 0.35 -11.97 -5.47
N GLY A 318 -0.63 -12.44 -6.25
CA GLY A 318 -1.59 -13.45 -5.82
C GLY A 318 -2.80 -12.89 -5.06
N VAL A 319 -2.95 -11.57 -4.98
CA VAL A 319 -4.10 -10.89 -4.39
C VAL A 319 -4.94 -10.23 -5.48
N ALA A 320 -6.26 -10.37 -5.37
CA ALA A 320 -7.21 -9.67 -6.24
C ALA A 320 -7.38 -8.22 -5.76
N LEU A 321 -6.93 -7.26 -6.57
CA LEU A 321 -6.98 -5.84 -6.27
C LEU A 321 -7.79 -5.08 -7.33
N LEU A 322 -8.44 -4.00 -6.91
CA LEU A 322 -8.96 -2.96 -7.81
C LEU A 322 -7.93 -1.84 -7.89
N CYS A 323 -7.67 -1.35 -9.10
CA CYS A 323 -6.87 -0.15 -9.32
C CYS A 323 -7.81 1.05 -9.39
N PHE A 324 -7.58 2.05 -8.55
CA PHE A 324 -8.29 3.32 -8.55
C PHE A 324 -7.39 4.41 -9.10
N ARG A 325 -7.98 5.37 -9.81
CA ARG A 325 -7.32 6.59 -10.26
C ARG A 325 -8.19 7.82 -9.97
N LYS A 326 -7.56 8.98 -9.79
CA LYS A 326 -8.24 10.27 -9.71
C LYS A 326 -7.47 11.30 -10.54
N PRO A 327 -8.14 12.08 -11.42
CA PRO A 327 -7.51 13.22 -12.08
C PRO A 327 -7.18 14.31 -11.06
N LEU A 328 -6.02 14.93 -11.18
CA LEU A 328 -5.52 15.95 -10.26
C LEU A 328 -5.73 17.37 -10.76
#